data_AF-A0A558ESR8-F1
#
_entry.id   AF-A0A558ESR8-F1
#
_cell.length_a   1.000
_cell.length_b   1.000
_cell.length_c   1.000
_cell.angle_alpha   90.00
_cell.angle_beta   90.00
_cell.angle_gamma   90.00
#
_symmetry.space_group_name_H-M   'P 1'
#
loop_
_entity.id
_entity.type
_entity.pdbx_description
1 polymer ?
#
loop_
_entity_poly.entity_id
_entity_poly.type
_entity_poly.pdbx_seq_one_letter_code
_entity_poly.pdbx_strand_id
1 'polypeptide(L)' 'GTTVTWEWTGEGGGHNVVASEGASLDSGASVSEAGNTYEFTFENGGITKYHCVPHEALGMLGAVAVG' A
#
# COMPACT_ATOMS: atom_id res chain seq x y z
N GLY A 1 9.46 15.44 -3.07
CA GLY A 1 8.52 14.33 -2.86
C GLY A 1 8.48 13.88 -1.42
N THR A 2 7.57 12.96 -1.12
CA THR A 2 7.44 12.28 0.18
C THR A 2 7.52 10.79 -0.08
N THR A 3 8.42 10.09 0.62
CA THR A 3 8.55 8.63 0.54
C THR A 3 7.74 7.99 1.66
N VAL A 4 6.92 7.00 1.29
CA VAL A 4 6.19 6.15 2.24
C VAL A 4 6.71 4.73 2.07
N THR A 5 7.03 4.10 3.21
CA THR A 5 7.43 2.70 3.29
C THR A 5 6.31 1.92 3.98
N TRP A 6 5.79 0.91 3.30
CA TRP A 6 4.93 -0.09 3.91
C TRP A 6 5.80 -1.25 4.37
N GLU A 7 5.67 -1.62 5.64
CA GLU A 7 6.38 -2.75 6.26
C GLU A 7 5.37 -3.84 6.64
N TRP A 8 5.68 -5.07 6.28
CA TRP A 8 4.88 -6.22 6.66
C TRP A 8 5.29 -6.66 8.06
N THR A 9 4.30 -6.72 8.96
CA THR A 9 4.49 -7.18 10.33
C THR A 9 4.54 -8.71 10.46
N GLY A 10 4.10 -9.42 9.42
CA GLY A 10 3.86 -10.87 9.44
C GLY A 10 2.51 -11.29 10.04
N GLU A 11 1.72 -10.32 10.54
CA GLU A 11 0.46 -10.60 11.22
C GLU A 11 -0.74 -10.49 10.26
N GLY A 12 -1.73 -11.35 10.44
CA GLY A 12 -3.00 -11.27 9.71
C GLY A 12 -2.97 -11.79 8.26
N GLY A 13 -1.98 -12.62 7.91
CA GLY A 13 -1.91 -13.28 6.60
C GLY A 13 -1.18 -12.48 5.53
N GLY A 14 -1.45 -12.80 4.26
CA GLY A 14 -0.78 -12.17 3.11
C GLY A 14 -1.37 -10.81 2.75
N HIS A 15 -0.54 -9.78 2.61
CA HIS A 15 -0.97 -8.43 2.25
C HIS A 15 -0.26 -7.89 1.01
N ASN A 16 -0.91 -7.00 0.28
CA ASN A 16 -0.31 -6.15 -0.75
C ASN A 16 -0.86 -4.71 -0.69
N VAL A 17 -0.21 -3.82 -1.43
CA VAL A 17 -0.57 -2.40 -1.54
C VAL A 17 -0.79 -2.12 -3.03
N VAL A 18 -2.05 -1.95 -3.43
CA VAL A 18 -2.42 -1.67 -4.82
C VAL A 18 -3.31 -0.43 -4.86
N ALA A 19 -2.93 0.56 -5.67
CA ALA A 19 -3.71 1.76 -5.82
C ALA A 19 -5.03 1.49 -6.54
N SER A 20 -6.10 2.13 -6.08
CA SER A 20 -7.39 2.20 -6.77
C SER A 20 -7.65 3.57 -7.41
N GLU A 21 -6.96 4.62 -6.94
CA GLU A 21 -7.05 5.98 -7.46
C GLU A 21 -5.77 6.77 -7.11
N GLY A 22 -5.31 7.66 -7.97
CA GLY A 22 -4.14 8.51 -7.73
C GLY A 22 -2.85 7.92 -8.30
N ALA A 23 -1.78 7.89 -7.50
CA ALA A 23 -0.49 7.36 -7.92
C ALA A 23 -0.52 5.83 -8.14
N SER A 24 0.38 5.31 -8.96
CA SER A 24 0.43 3.90 -9.37
C SER A 24 1.14 3.01 -8.34
N LEU A 25 0.54 2.84 -7.15
CA LEU A 25 1.05 1.86 -6.17
C LEU A 25 0.76 0.44 -6.63
N ASP A 26 1.78 -0.41 -6.62
CA ASP A 26 1.69 -1.84 -6.87
C ASP A 26 2.86 -2.54 -6.18
N SER A 27 2.61 -3.15 -5.02
CA SER A 27 3.61 -3.95 -4.31
C SER A 27 3.70 -5.39 -4.83
N GLY A 28 2.95 -5.74 -5.87
CA GLY A 28 2.89 -7.09 -6.45
C GLY A 28 1.99 -8.07 -5.69
N ALA A 29 2.40 -9.34 -5.71
CA ALA A 29 1.67 -10.42 -5.03
C ALA A 29 1.64 -10.22 -3.51
N SER A 30 0.62 -10.78 -2.86
CA SER A 30 0.49 -10.71 -1.41
C SER A 30 1.61 -11.47 -0.70
N VAL A 31 2.26 -10.83 0.27
CA VAL A 31 3.33 -11.40 1.11
C VAL A 31 2.83 -11.55 2.54
N SER A 32 3.11 -12.68 3.19
CA SER A 32 2.73 -12.94 4.59
C SER A 32 3.89 -12.85 5.57
N GLU A 33 5.12 -12.77 5.07
CA GLU A 33 6.33 -12.79 5.89
C GLU A 33 6.63 -11.40 6.45
N ALA A 34 7.04 -11.34 7.72
CA ALA A 34 7.49 -10.11 8.35
C ALA A 34 8.80 -9.62 7.72
N GLY A 35 9.02 -8.30 7.75
CA GLY A 35 10.26 -7.68 7.27
C GLY A 35 10.33 -7.44 5.76
N ASN A 36 9.28 -7.82 5.00
CA ASN A 36 9.11 -7.36 3.63
C ASN A 36 8.75 -5.87 3.62
N THR A 37 9.30 -5.11 2.67
CA THR A 37 9.01 -3.69 2.49
C THR A 37 8.62 -3.35 1.06
N TYR A 38 7.79 -2.32 0.92
CA TYR A 38 7.48 -1.66 -0.34
C TYR A 38 7.62 -0.15 -0.15
N GLU A 39 8.36 0.51 -1.04
CA GLU A 39 8.60 1.94 -0.97
C GLU A 39 8.05 2.64 -2.21
N PHE A 40 7.42 3.79 -1.99
CA PHE A 40 6.98 4.66 -3.08
C PHE A 40 7.22 6.13 -2.73
N THR A 41 7.80 6.87 -3.68
CA THR A 41 8.00 8.32 -3.54
C THR A 41 6.94 9.07 -4.33
N PHE A 42 6.13 9.84 -3.63
CA PHE A 42 5.14 10.74 -4.20
C PHE A 42 5.83 12.05 -4.58
N GLU A 43 5.99 12.31 -5.87
CA GLU A 43 6.66 13.53 -6.36
C GLU A 43 5.76 14.76 -6.33
N ASN A 44 4.45 14.57 -6.46
CA ASN A 44 3.45 15.63 -6.50
C ASN A 44 2.43 15.47 -5.38
N GLY A 45 1.82 16.58 -4.97
CA GLY A 45 0.67 16.55 -4.07
C GLY A 45 -0.55 15.88 -4.69
N GLY A 46 -1.49 15.45 -3.84
CA GLY A 46 -2.70 14.74 -4.22
C GLY A 46 -3.11 13.68 -3.21
N ILE A 47 -4.17 12.95 -3.52
CA ILE A 47 -4.67 11.83 -2.72
C ILE A 47 -4.51 10.55 -3.56
N THR A 48 -3.88 9.53 -2.98
CA THR A 48 -3.80 8.19 -3.55
C THR A 48 -4.53 7.21 -2.64
N LYS A 49 -5.59 6.58 -3.15
CA LYS A 49 -6.32 5.51 -2.45
C LYS A 49 -5.73 4.17 -2.84
N TYR A 50 -5.63 3.26 -1.89
CA TYR A 50 -5.11 1.92 -2.10
C TYR A 50 -5.87 0.90 -1.27
N HIS A 51 -5.69 -0.37 -1.62
CA HIS A 51 -6.29 -1.50 -0.95
C HIS A 51 -5.30 -2.67 -0.91
N CYS A 52 -5.58 -3.61 -0.02
CA CYS A 52 -5.00 -4.94 -0.07
C CYS A 52 -5.94 -5.86 -0.84
N VAL A 53 -5.52 -6.37 -2.00
CA VAL A 53 -6.33 -7.18 -2.92
C VAL A 53 -7.01 -8.37 -2.22
N PRO A 54 -6.31 -9.25 -1.47
CA PRO A 54 -6.98 -10.38 -0.81
C PRO A 54 -7.96 -9.95 0.30
N HIS A 55 -7.87 -8.71 0.80
CA HIS A 55 -8.63 -8.22 1.96
C HIS A 55 -9.51 -7.00 1.64
N GLU A 56 -9.71 -6.67 0.36
CA GLU A 56 -10.49 -5.49 -0.06
C GLU A 56 -11.94 -5.60 0.41
N ALA A 57 -12.57 -6.76 0.17
CA ALA A 57 -13.93 -7.03 0.60
C ALA A 57 -14.09 -7.07 2.14
N LEU A 58 -12.99 -7.20 2.89
CA LEU A 58 -12.95 -7.14 4.35
C LEU A 58 -12.65 -5.73 4.88
N GLY A 59 -12.47 -4.76 3.99
CA GLY A 59 -12.29 -3.35 4.35
C GLY A 59 -10.83 -2.95 4.62
N MET A 60 -9.84 -3.73 4.17
CA MET A 60 -8.45 -3.32 4.24
C MET A 60 -8.11 -2.29 3.15
N LEU A 61 -8.51 -1.05 3.43
CA LEU A 61 -8.39 0.11 2.57
C LEU A 61 -7.47 1.16 3.22
N GLY A 62 -6.80 1.97 2.40
CA GLY A 62 -5.96 3.07 2.87
C GLY A 62 -5.92 4.24 1.89
N ALA A 63 -5.44 5.39 2.36
CA ALA A 63 -5.16 6.54 1.52
C ALA A 63 -3.92 7.28 2.00
N VAL A 64 -3.13 7.79 1.07
CA VAL A 64 -2.02 8.72 1.32
C VAL A 64 -2.41 10.08 0.74
N ALA A 65 -2.39 11.12 1.58
CA ALA A 65 -2.59 12.50 1.16
C ALA A 65 -1.27 13.27 1.30
N VAL A 66 -0.79 13.82 0.19
CA VAL A 66 0.43 14.64 0.12
C VAL A 66 0.01 16.04 -0.31
N GLY A 67 0.52 17.07 0.36
CA GLY A 67 0.16 18.48 0.11
C GLY A 67 1.26 19.43 0.53
#